data_AF-A0A7V1D3M6-F1
#
_entry.id   AF-A0A7V1D3M6-F1
#
_cell.length_a   1.000
_cell.length_b   1.000
_cell.length_c   1.000
_cell.angle_alpha   90.00
_cell.angle_beta   90.00
_cell.angle_gamma   90.00
#
_symmetry.space_group_name_H-M   'P 1'
#
loop_
_entity.id
_entity.type
_entity.pdbx_description
1 polymer ?
#
loop_
_entity_poly.entity_id
_entity_poly.type
_entity_poly.pdbx_seq_one_letter_code
_entity_poly.pdbx_strand_id
1 'polypeptide(L)'
;MDNGSNRQHSKQPPGILARWYATPLDQPQAEALLQQAAQRRSRAITQSPERGAISRTAILMEAIANFWLTGEIAAQLKSPSSPLQRSMHGRILAQTIRGQLLISRQLAGGLEDLKQSFKLAAPLLKADDYFLLMERYKSFEALPQTEKPQAGITENELLNVGGVIRKLSKGVTTKIKHDPTDLYG
;
A
#
# COMPACT_ATOMS: atom_id res chain seq x y z
N MET A 1 21.27 41.41 -6.86
CA MET A 1 20.22 40.98 -5.92
C MET A 1 19.45 39.89 -6.63
N ASP A 2 19.83 38.64 -6.35
CA ASP A 2 19.38 37.47 -7.10
C ASP A 2 18.06 36.99 -6.50
N ASN A 3 16.97 37.10 -7.26
CA ASN A 3 15.65 36.64 -6.85
C ASN A 3 15.62 35.12 -6.94
N GLY A 4 15.98 34.47 -5.82
CA GLY A 4 15.82 33.03 -5.61
C GLY A 4 14.39 32.60 -5.88
N SER A 5 14.17 32.12 -7.10
CA SER A 5 12.94 31.46 -7.54
C SER A 5 12.74 30.20 -6.71
N ASN A 6 12.11 30.36 -5.55
CA ASN A 6 11.59 29.27 -4.73
C ASN A 6 10.42 28.62 -5.49
N ARG A 7 10.75 27.78 -6.48
CA ARG A 7 9.79 26.93 -7.18
C ARG A 7 9.25 25.95 -6.15
N GLN A 8 8.19 26.34 -5.47
CA GLN A 8 7.27 25.40 -4.85
C GLN A 8 6.72 24.53 -5.97
N HIS A 9 7.40 23.42 -6.25
CA HIS A 9 6.80 22.32 -7.00
C HIS A 9 5.58 21.89 -6.18
N SER A 10 4.40 22.34 -6.60
CA SER A 10 3.14 21.76 -6.17
C SER A 10 3.23 20.28 -6.47
N LYS A 11 3.54 19.47 -5.45
CA LYS A 11 3.60 18.01 -5.58
C LYS A 11 2.20 17.58 -5.99
N GLN A 12 2.02 17.29 -7.28
CA GLN A 12 0.78 16.72 -7.76
C GLN A 12 0.50 15.45 -6.95
N PRO A 13 -0.76 15.22 -6.55
CA PRO A 13 -1.08 14.01 -5.82
C PRO A 13 -0.72 12.80 -6.69
N PRO A 14 -0.20 11.71 -6.09
CA PRO A 14 0.17 10.53 -6.84
C PRO A 14 -1.04 9.94 -7.57
N GLY A 15 -0.77 9.30 -8.69
CA GLY A 15 -1.77 8.56 -9.47
C GLY A 15 -2.46 7.48 -8.63
N ILE A 16 -3.62 7.00 -9.11
CA ILE A 16 -4.46 6.04 -8.37
C ILE A 16 -3.70 4.75 -8.00
N LEU A 17 -2.78 4.29 -8.85
CA LEU A 17 -1.99 3.08 -8.60
C LEU A 17 -0.83 3.31 -7.61
N ALA A 18 -0.38 4.55 -7.46
CA ALA A 18 0.72 4.93 -6.57
C ALA A 18 0.25 5.40 -5.18
N ARG A 19 -1.06 5.62 -5.01
CA ARG A 19 -1.64 6.05 -3.74
C ARG A 19 -1.60 4.93 -2.68
N TRP A 20 -1.47 5.34 -1.42
CA TRP A 20 -1.64 4.47 -0.26
C TRP A 20 -3.10 4.45 0.20
N TYR A 21 -3.66 3.25 0.37
CA TYR A 21 -5.06 3.00 0.73
C TYR A 21 -5.22 2.28 2.07
N ALA A 22 -4.12 1.82 2.67
CA ALA A 22 -4.12 1.05 3.90
C ALA A 22 -3.74 1.89 5.12
N THR A 23 -4.18 3.16 5.15
CA THR A 23 -4.09 3.96 6.38
C THR A 23 -4.94 3.27 7.46
N PRO A 24 -4.39 3.01 8.66
CA PRO A 24 -5.16 2.46 9.77
C PRO A 24 -6.40 3.28 10.04
N LEU A 25 -7.53 2.59 10.18
CA LEU A 25 -8.80 3.19 10.56
C LEU A 25 -9.16 2.70 11.96
N ASP A 26 -9.64 3.63 12.78
CA ASP A 26 -10.38 3.23 13.98
C ASP A 26 -11.76 2.67 13.60
N GLN A 27 -12.44 2.06 14.57
CA GLN A 27 -13.74 1.45 14.33
C GLN A 27 -14.78 2.46 13.80
N PRO A 28 -14.96 3.67 14.38
CA PRO A 28 -15.87 4.67 13.83
C PRO A 28 -15.56 5.08 12.38
N GLN A 29 -14.28 5.24 12.03
CA GLN A 29 -13.84 5.58 10.67
C GLN A 29 -14.12 4.44 9.69
N ALA A 30 -13.88 3.19 10.09
CA ALA A 30 -14.15 2.03 9.26
C ALA A 30 -15.66 1.83 9.03
N GLU A 31 -16.49 2.01 10.06
CA GLU A 31 -17.95 2.00 9.95
C GLU A 31 -18.46 3.14 9.05
N ALA A 32 -17.92 4.35 9.21
CA ALA A 32 -18.25 5.48 8.33
C ALA A 32 -17.88 5.19 6.87
N LEU A 33 -16.71 4.58 6.62
CA LEU A 33 -16.29 4.19 5.28
C LEU A 33 -17.24 3.14 4.68
N LEU A 34 -17.72 2.19 5.49
CA LEU A 34 -18.70 1.19 5.08
C LEU A 34 -20.05 1.82 4.72
N GLN A 35 -20.53 2.78 5.53
CA GLN A 35 -21.74 3.54 5.23
C GLN A 35 -21.61 4.33 3.92
N GLN A 36 -20.47 4.97 3.68
CA GLN A 36 -20.21 5.67 2.42
C GLN A 36 -20.16 4.71 1.22
N ALA A 37 -19.61 3.51 1.40
CA ALA A 37 -19.63 2.46 0.37
C ALA A 37 -21.07 2.04 0.03
N ALA A 38 -21.92 1.84 1.04
CA ALA A 38 -23.33 1.50 0.87
C ALA A 38 -24.10 2.62 0.14
N GLN A 39 -23.89 3.89 0.52
CA GLN A 39 -24.48 5.04 -0.17
C GLN A 39 -24.06 5.09 -1.65
N ARG A 40 -22.77 4.85 -1.94
CA ARG A 40 -22.28 4.81 -3.34
C ARG A 40 -22.89 3.67 -4.14
N ARG A 41 -23.10 2.51 -3.52
CA ARG A 41 -23.79 1.37 -4.15
C ARG A 41 -25.24 1.72 -4.48
N SER A 42 -25.97 2.29 -3.51
CA SER A 42 -27.36 2.73 -3.71
C SER A 42 -27.46 3.76 -4.85
N ARG A 43 -26.60 4.78 -4.87
CA ARG A 43 -26.55 5.78 -5.95
C ARG A 43 -26.26 5.17 -7.33
N ALA A 44 -25.36 4.18 -7.41
CA ALA A 44 -25.07 3.53 -8.67
C ALA A 44 -26.30 2.80 -9.22
N ILE A 45 -27.05 2.10 -8.36
CA ILE A 45 -28.27 1.39 -8.73
C ILE A 45 -29.34 2.38 -9.21
N THR A 46 -29.55 3.50 -8.50
CA THR A 46 -30.58 4.47 -8.88
C THR A 46 -30.25 5.23 -10.16
N GLN A 47 -28.97 5.54 -10.40
CA GLN A 47 -28.55 6.30 -11.59
C GLN A 47 -28.42 5.45 -12.85
N SER A 48 -28.33 4.13 -12.73
CA SER A 48 -28.14 3.23 -13.87
C SER A 48 -28.84 1.88 -13.66
N PRO A 49 -30.18 1.87 -13.53
CA PRO A 49 -30.95 0.66 -13.25
C PRO A 49 -30.85 -0.38 -14.39
N GLU A 50 -30.78 0.07 -15.64
CA GLU A 50 -30.78 -0.82 -16.82
C GLU A 50 -29.52 -1.70 -16.96
N ARG A 51 -28.46 -1.41 -16.20
CA ARG A 51 -27.18 -2.16 -16.27
C ARG A 51 -26.85 -2.94 -15.01
N GLY A 52 -27.73 -2.98 -14.01
CA GLY A 52 -27.42 -3.56 -12.70
C GLY A 52 -26.12 -2.98 -12.14
N ALA A 53 -26.03 -1.64 -12.11
CA ALA A 53 -24.75 -0.95 -12.01
C ALA A 53 -23.93 -1.31 -10.77
N ILE A 54 -22.75 -1.88 -11.01
CA ILE A 54 -21.80 -2.25 -9.97
C ILE A 54 -20.79 -1.11 -9.78
N SER A 55 -20.75 -0.56 -8.56
CA SER A 55 -19.72 0.41 -8.17
C SER A 55 -18.44 -0.29 -7.69
N ARG A 56 -17.42 -0.33 -8.56
CA ARG A 56 -16.09 -0.87 -8.21
C ARG A 56 -15.47 -0.14 -7.02
N THR A 57 -15.65 1.18 -6.96
CA THR A 57 -15.17 2.00 -5.83
C THR A 57 -15.85 1.58 -4.52
N ALA A 58 -17.17 1.31 -4.53
CA ALA A 58 -17.86 0.83 -3.34
C ALA A 58 -17.30 -0.53 -2.87
N ILE A 59 -17.01 -1.45 -3.81
CA ILE A 59 -16.39 -2.75 -3.47
C ILE A 59 -15.03 -2.55 -2.78
N LEU A 60 -14.19 -1.66 -3.31
CA LEU A 60 -12.87 -1.39 -2.71
C LEU A 60 -12.99 -0.75 -1.32
N MET A 61 -13.91 0.23 -1.16
CA MET A 61 -14.15 0.88 0.14
C MET A 61 -14.65 -0.11 1.19
N GLU A 62 -15.60 -0.98 0.83
CA GLU A 62 -16.12 -2.03 1.69
C GLU A 62 -15.03 -3.05 2.07
N ALA A 63 -14.16 -3.42 1.11
CA ALA A 63 -13.05 -4.32 1.41
C ALA A 63 -12.04 -3.70 2.41
N ILE A 64 -11.72 -2.41 2.27
CA ILE A 64 -10.85 -1.69 3.21
C ILE A 64 -11.51 -1.57 4.58
N ALA A 65 -12.77 -1.15 4.64
CA ALA A 65 -13.52 -1.03 5.89
C ALA A 65 -13.59 -2.36 6.64
N ASN A 66 -14.01 -3.43 5.96
CA ASN A 66 -14.13 -4.75 6.57
C ASN A 66 -12.78 -5.28 7.08
N PHE A 67 -11.68 -5.04 6.35
CA PHE A 67 -10.36 -5.43 6.83
C PHE A 67 -10.02 -4.77 8.18
N TRP A 68 -10.34 -3.49 8.37
CA TRP A 68 -10.06 -2.82 9.64
C TRP A 68 -11.03 -3.22 10.76
N LEU A 69 -12.27 -3.62 10.43
CA LEU A 69 -13.26 -4.10 11.40
C LEU A 69 -13.01 -5.53 11.86
N THR A 70 -12.67 -6.44 10.93
CA THR A 70 -12.60 -7.89 11.21
C THR A 70 -11.17 -8.44 11.17
N GLY A 71 -10.24 -7.72 10.54
CA GLY A 71 -8.89 -8.22 10.24
C GLY A 71 -8.82 -9.17 9.05
N GLU A 72 -9.95 -9.47 8.39
CA GLU A 72 -9.99 -10.40 7.28
C GLU A 72 -9.84 -9.70 5.92
N ILE A 73 -9.09 -10.32 5.01
CA ILE A 73 -8.99 -9.83 3.63
C ILE A 73 -10.24 -10.22 2.87
N ALA A 74 -10.95 -9.21 2.37
CA ALA A 74 -12.18 -9.40 1.63
C ALA A 74 -11.96 -10.29 0.38
N ALA A 75 -12.74 -11.36 0.26
CA ALA A 75 -12.65 -12.31 -0.85
C ALA A 75 -12.82 -11.63 -2.22
N GLN A 76 -13.55 -10.51 -2.29
CA GLN A 76 -13.77 -9.74 -3.51
C GLN A 76 -12.48 -9.15 -4.11
N LEU A 77 -11.41 -8.99 -3.33
CA LEU A 77 -10.11 -8.53 -3.84
C LEU A 77 -9.36 -9.62 -4.62
N LYS A 78 -9.64 -10.90 -4.38
CA LYS A 78 -9.00 -12.05 -5.03
C LYS A 78 -9.89 -12.80 -6.02
N SER A 79 -11.20 -12.81 -5.77
CA SER A 79 -12.12 -13.68 -6.51
C SER A 79 -12.12 -13.37 -8.01
N PRO A 80 -11.85 -14.35 -8.90
CA PRO A 80 -11.91 -14.16 -10.35
C PRO A 80 -13.29 -13.68 -10.85
N SER A 81 -14.37 -14.00 -10.13
CA SER A 81 -15.72 -13.53 -10.44
C SER A 81 -15.99 -12.09 -10.02
N SER A 82 -15.08 -11.46 -9.28
CA SER A 82 -15.23 -10.09 -8.81
C SER A 82 -15.26 -9.09 -9.98
N PRO A 83 -16.16 -8.09 -9.94
CA PRO A 83 -16.21 -7.01 -10.93
C PRO A 83 -14.91 -6.20 -11.07
N LEU A 84 -14.04 -6.24 -10.05
CA LEU A 84 -12.70 -5.66 -10.07
C LEU A 84 -11.76 -6.42 -11.02
N GLN A 85 -11.98 -7.72 -11.21
CA GLN A 85 -11.10 -8.57 -12.01
C GLN A 85 -11.36 -8.47 -13.51
N ARG A 86 -12.46 -7.80 -13.92
CA ARG A 86 -12.87 -7.66 -15.33
C ARG A 86 -11.96 -6.74 -16.16
N SER A 87 -11.11 -5.92 -15.53
CA SER A 87 -10.17 -5.05 -16.24
C SER A 87 -8.77 -5.11 -15.65
N MET A 88 -7.74 -4.94 -16.48
CA MET A 88 -6.34 -4.96 -16.02
C MET A 88 -6.07 -3.96 -14.90
N HIS A 89 -6.53 -2.71 -15.05
CA HIS A 89 -6.41 -1.67 -14.03
C HIS A 89 -7.10 -2.06 -12.70
N GLY A 90 -8.29 -2.66 -12.77
CA GLY A 90 -9.03 -3.08 -11.58
C GLY A 90 -8.31 -4.21 -10.83
N ARG A 91 -7.73 -5.17 -11.56
CA ARG A 91 -6.90 -6.26 -11.00
C ARG A 91 -5.69 -5.72 -10.26
N ILE A 92 -4.93 -4.84 -10.93
CA ILE A 92 -3.72 -4.23 -10.37
C ILE A 92 -4.08 -3.44 -9.11
N LEU A 93 -5.12 -2.60 -9.16
CA LEU A 93 -5.54 -1.81 -8.01
C LEU A 93 -6.01 -2.69 -6.84
N ALA A 94 -6.80 -3.74 -7.09
CA ALA A 94 -7.24 -4.67 -6.06
C ALA A 94 -6.06 -5.41 -5.40
N GLN A 95 -5.11 -5.87 -6.20
CA GLN A 95 -3.90 -6.54 -5.71
C GLN A 95 -3.01 -5.57 -4.92
N THR A 96 -2.83 -4.34 -5.40
CA THR A 96 -2.10 -3.29 -4.67
C THR A 96 -2.75 -3.01 -3.32
N ILE A 97 -4.07 -2.76 -3.28
CA ILE A 97 -4.79 -2.49 -2.02
C ILE A 97 -4.64 -3.66 -1.04
N ARG A 98 -4.80 -4.90 -1.53
CA ARG A 98 -4.60 -6.08 -0.70
C ARG A 98 -3.18 -6.12 -0.10
N GLY A 99 -2.15 -5.93 -0.92
CA GLY A 99 -0.76 -5.93 -0.46
C GLY A 99 -0.49 -4.84 0.56
N GLN A 100 -1.06 -3.64 0.37
CA GLN A 100 -0.94 -2.52 1.31
C GLN A 100 -1.60 -2.84 2.66
N LEU A 101 -2.81 -3.44 2.66
CA LEU A 101 -3.52 -3.83 3.89
C LEU A 101 -2.76 -4.92 4.67
N LEU A 102 -2.18 -5.90 3.97
CA LEU A 102 -1.35 -6.91 4.61
C LEU A 102 -0.09 -6.29 5.22
N ILE A 103 0.63 -5.45 4.48
CA ILE A 103 1.83 -4.77 4.98
C ILE A 103 1.53 -3.83 6.16
N SER A 104 0.38 -3.14 6.17
CA SER A 104 0.01 -2.25 7.28
C SER A 104 -0.18 -2.99 8.60
N ARG A 105 -0.42 -4.31 8.57
CA ARG A 105 -0.45 -5.18 9.76
C ARG A 105 0.75 -6.14 9.84
N GLN A 106 1.79 -5.89 9.03
CA GLN A 106 2.99 -6.73 8.89
C GLN A 106 2.67 -8.21 8.60
N LEU A 107 1.57 -8.47 7.89
CA LEU A 107 1.16 -9.83 7.54
C LEU A 107 1.97 -10.39 6.37
N ALA A 108 2.25 -11.70 6.46
CA ALA A 108 2.90 -12.45 5.40
C ALA A 108 2.15 -12.35 4.06
N GLY A 109 2.91 -12.32 2.96
CA GLY A 109 2.39 -12.27 1.59
C GLY A 109 2.03 -10.88 1.09
N GLY A 110 2.01 -9.85 1.95
CA GLY A 110 1.77 -8.48 1.54
C GLY A 110 2.82 -7.94 0.57
N LEU A 111 4.10 -8.23 0.80
CA LEU A 111 5.19 -7.80 -0.08
C LEU A 111 5.13 -8.47 -1.46
N GLU A 112 4.78 -9.77 -1.50
CA GLU A 112 4.65 -10.49 -2.77
C GLU A 112 3.51 -9.90 -3.62
N ASP A 113 2.38 -9.58 -3.00
CA ASP A 113 1.29 -8.89 -3.68
C ASP A 113 1.72 -7.53 -4.23
N LEU A 114 2.44 -6.74 -3.45
CA LEU A 114 2.95 -5.43 -3.88
C LEU A 114 3.98 -5.55 -4.99
N LYS A 115 4.86 -6.55 -4.95
CA LYS A 115 5.87 -6.81 -5.98
C LYS A 115 5.21 -7.17 -7.30
N GLN A 116 4.25 -8.09 -7.26
CA GLN A 116 3.51 -8.51 -8.44
C GLN A 116 2.67 -7.37 -9.01
N SER A 117 1.95 -6.63 -8.16
CA SER A 117 1.14 -5.50 -8.63
C SER A 117 2.01 -4.37 -9.19
N PHE A 118 3.18 -4.10 -8.60
CA PHE A 118 4.14 -3.13 -9.14
C PHE A 118 4.66 -3.55 -10.52
N LYS A 119 5.04 -4.82 -10.70
CA LYS A 119 5.47 -5.34 -12.00
C LYS A 119 4.40 -5.16 -13.08
N LEU A 120 3.14 -5.40 -12.73
CA LEU A 120 2.00 -5.21 -13.63
C LEU A 120 1.65 -3.74 -13.86
N ALA A 121 1.84 -2.88 -12.85
CA ALA A 121 1.54 -1.46 -12.90
C ALA A 121 2.60 -0.65 -13.66
N ALA A 122 3.88 -1.06 -13.62
CA ALA A 122 5.02 -0.34 -14.19
C ALA A 122 4.77 0.33 -15.55
N PRO A 123 4.21 -0.35 -16.58
CA PRO A 123 3.96 0.29 -17.88
C PRO A 123 2.83 1.33 -17.89
N LEU A 124 2.03 1.40 -16.82
CA LEU A 124 0.89 2.31 -16.65
C LEU A 124 1.23 3.53 -15.77
N LEU A 125 2.40 3.53 -15.13
CA LEU A 125 2.81 4.58 -14.19
C LEU A 125 3.50 5.72 -14.93
N LYS A 126 3.24 6.94 -14.45
CA LYS A 126 4.12 8.09 -14.76
C LYS A 126 5.46 7.90 -14.07
N ALA A 127 6.50 8.59 -14.55
CA ALA A 127 7.85 8.51 -13.96
C ALA A 127 7.84 8.77 -12.44
N ASP A 128 7.20 9.85 -11.98
CA ASP A 128 7.14 10.19 -10.56
C ASP A 128 6.45 9.10 -9.72
N ASP A 129 5.33 8.57 -10.21
CA ASP A 129 4.58 7.49 -9.56
C ASP A 129 5.38 6.18 -9.52
N TYR A 130 6.15 5.89 -10.58
CA TYR A 130 7.03 4.73 -10.66
C TYR A 130 8.14 4.80 -9.60
N PHE A 131 8.86 5.92 -9.53
CA PHE A 131 9.94 6.09 -8.55
C PHE A 131 9.40 6.09 -7.12
N LEU A 132 8.23 6.70 -6.88
CA LEU A 132 7.57 6.68 -5.58
C LEU A 132 7.28 5.24 -5.13
N LEU A 133 6.66 4.43 -5.99
CA LEU A 133 6.35 3.04 -5.66
C LEU A 133 7.61 2.18 -5.49
N MET A 134 8.64 2.40 -6.32
CA MET A 134 9.90 1.69 -6.20
C MET A 134 10.60 1.96 -4.85
N GLU A 135 10.69 3.23 -4.44
CA GLU A 135 11.30 3.58 -3.15
C GLU A 135 10.50 3.07 -1.96
N ARG A 136 9.16 3.13 -2.06
CA ARG A 136 8.26 2.54 -1.07
C ARG A 136 8.47 1.03 -0.96
N TYR A 137 8.51 0.31 -2.09
CA TYR A 137 8.72 -1.13 -2.15
C TYR A 137 10.05 -1.54 -1.49
N LYS A 138 11.16 -0.88 -1.83
CA LYS A 138 12.46 -1.15 -1.20
C LYS A 138 12.37 -1.02 0.32
N SER A 139 11.58 -0.06 0.84
CA SER A 139 11.45 0.18 2.27
C SER A 139 10.68 -0.93 2.97
N PHE A 140 9.64 -1.45 2.31
CA PHE A 140 8.87 -2.56 2.84
C PHE A 140 9.58 -3.90 2.76
N GLU A 141 10.52 -4.08 1.84
CA GLU A 141 11.33 -5.31 1.72
C GLU A 141 12.17 -5.60 2.97
N ALA A 142 12.54 -4.57 3.74
CA ALA A 142 13.28 -4.71 4.99
C ALA A 142 12.39 -5.00 6.20
N LEU A 143 11.06 -4.91 6.08
CA LEU A 143 10.16 -5.09 7.21
C LEU A 143 9.96 -6.58 7.53
N PRO A 144 9.99 -6.96 8.82
CA PRO A 144 9.62 -8.32 9.21
C PRO A 144 8.14 -8.58 8.90
N GLN A 145 7.83 -9.76 8.39
CA GLN A 145 6.45 -10.21 8.17
C GLN A 145 6.13 -11.36 9.10
N THR A 146 4.92 -11.36 9.64
CA THR A 146 4.42 -12.35 10.59
C THR A 146 3.14 -12.99 10.05
N GLU A 147 2.86 -14.22 10.50
CA GLU A 147 1.59 -14.88 10.18
C GLU A 147 0.44 -14.31 11.02
N LYS A 148 0.75 -13.83 12.23
CA LYS A 148 -0.22 -13.19 13.13
C LYS A 148 -0.32 -11.70 12.82
N PRO A 149 -1.53 -11.13 12.80
CA PRO A 149 -1.71 -9.72 12.50
C PRO A 149 -1.23 -8.85 13.66
N GLN A 150 -0.45 -7.81 13.36
CA GLN A 150 -0.05 -6.79 14.33
C GLN A 150 -1.06 -5.63 14.38
N ALA A 151 -0.79 -4.63 15.24
CA ALA A 151 -1.48 -3.36 15.20
C ALA A 151 -1.30 -2.68 13.83
N GLY A 152 -2.29 -1.91 13.39
CA GLY A 152 -2.20 -1.16 12.14
C GLY A 152 -1.14 -0.07 12.22
N ILE A 153 -0.29 0.01 11.19
CA ILE A 153 0.80 0.98 11.09
C ILE A 153 0.58 1.85 9.85
N THR A 154 0.84 3.16 9.98
CA THR A 154 0.73 4.11 8.88
C THR A 154 1.84 3.93 7.85
N GLU A 155 1.64 4.46 6.63
CA GLU A 155 2.69 4.44 5.59
C GLU A 155 4.00 5.06 6.08
N ASN A 156 3.93 6.23 6.73
CA ASN A 156 5.12 6.95 7.18
C ASN A 156 5.91 6.16 8.23
N GLU A 157 5.21 5.52 9.17
CA GLU A 157 5.84 4.66 10.16
C GLU A 157 6.50 3.43 9.50
N LEU A 158 5.83 2.78 8.56
CA LEU A 158 6.41 1.66 7.79
C LEU A 158 7.67 2.08 7.03
N LEU A 159 7.63 3.24 6.36
CA LEU A 159 8.78 3.80 5.65
C LEU A 159 9.95 4.11 6.60
N ASN A 160 9.64 4.66 7.78
CA ASN A 160 10.64 4.96 8.81
C ASN A 160 11.29 3.70 9.35
N VAL A 161 10.50 2.71 9.78
CA VAL A 161 11.01 1.43 10.32
C VAL A 161 11.84 0.70 9.27
N GLY A 162 11.33 0.55 8.05
CA GLY A 162 12.04 -0.09 6.95
C GLY A 162 13.34 0.63 6.58
N GLY A 163 13.33 1.96 6.61
CA GLY A 163 14.52 2.79 6.40
C GLY A 163 15.58 2.59 7.49
N VAL A 164 15.18 2.53 8.76
CA VAL A 164 16.08 2.26 9.89
C VAL A 164 16.69 0.87 9.78
N ILE A 165 15.88 -0.17 9.57
CA ILE A 165 16.37 -1.55 9.42
C ILE A 165 17.41 -1.63 8.29
N ARG A 166 17.11 -1.04 7.13
CA ARG A 166 18.05 -1.04 5.99
C ARG A 166 19.37 -0.34 6.32
N LYS A 167 19.34 0.77 7.06
CA LYS A 167 20.56 1.49 7.48
C LYS A 167 21.40 0.63 8.42
N LEU A 168 20.76 -0.03 9.39
CA LEU A 168 21.43 -0.92 10.33
C LEU A 168 22.07 -2.12 9.60
N SER A 169 21.34 -2.76 8.68
CA SER A 169 21.87 -3.90 7.90
C SER A 169 23.08 -3.51 7.02
N LYS A 170 23.16 -2.27 6.54
CA LYS A 170 24.32 -1.76 5.80
C LYS A 170 25.50 -1.37 6.70
N GLY A 171 25.24 -1.00 7.95
CA GLY A 171 26.25 -0.63 8.95
C GLY A 171 26.97 -1.83 9.59
N VAL A 172 26.34 -3.02 9.60
CA VAL A 172 26.94 -4.25 10.15
C VAL A 172 28.12 -4.78 9.31
N THR A 173 28.34 -4.24 8.11
CA THR A 173 29.52 -4.50 7.28
C THR A 173 30.71 -3.57 7.57
N THR A 174 30.88 -3.08 8.80
CA THR A 174 32.19 -2.56 9.20
C THR A 174 33.13 -3.74 9.43
N LYS A 175 34.02 -3.97 8.45
CA LYS A 175 35.26 -4.72 8.60
C LYS A 175 35.81 -4.49 10.01
N ILE A 176 35.75 -5.51 10.86
CA ILE A 176 36.68 -5.64 11.96
C ILE A 176 38.03 -5.77 11.25
N LYS A 177 38.71 -4.65 11.05
CA LYS A 177 40.14 -4.69 10.77
C LYS A 177 40.74 -5.24 12.04
N HIS A 178 41.03 -6.54 12.04
CA HIS A 178 41.97 -7.11 13.00
C HIS A 178 43.21 -6.24 12.88
N ASP A 179 43.55 -5.55 13.97
CA ASP A 179 44.81 -4.86 14.08
C ASP A 179 45.89 -5.96 14.17
N PRO A 180 46.82 -6.07 13.19
CA PRO A 180 47.90 -7.05 13.26
C PRO A 180 48.91 -6.75 14.39
N THR A 181 48.73 -5.63 15.10
CA THR A 181 49.52 -5.24 16.28
C THR A 181 48.83 -5.51 17.62
N ASP A 182 47.68 -6.20 17.64
CA ASP A 182 47.08 -6.67 18.89
C ASP A 182 47.95 -7.80 19.50
N LEU A 183 48.91 -7.37 20.31
CA LEU A 183 50.02 -8.13 20.89
C LEU A 183 49.69 -8.68 22.29
N TYR A 184 48.43 -8.66 22.70
CA TYR A 184 47.97 -9.24 23.97
C TYR A 184 47.16 -10.51 23.73
N GLY A 185 47.87 -11.53 23.23
CA GLY A 185 47.61 -12.94 23.53
C GLY A 185 48.62 -13.41 24.56
#